data_AF-A0A226EB08-F1
#
_entry.id   AF-A0A226EB08-F1
#
_cell.length_a   1.000
_cell.length_b   1.000
_cell.length_c   1.000
_cell.angle_alpha   90.00
_cell.angle_beta   90.00
_cell.angle_gamma   90.00
#
_symmetry.space_group_name_H-M   'P 1'
#
loop_
_entity.id
_entity.type
_entity.pdbx_description
1 polymer ?
#
loop_
_entity_poly.entity_id
_entity_poly.type
_entity_poly.pdbx_seq_one_letter_code
_entity_poly.pdbx_strand_id
1 'polypeptide(L)'
;MVLKDQNVDETKASGATKRERAKVLMTWTFEFFSFSFAISRISSPFGTKKVDLNMITVDSTCYRLLSAFDPSNRDRVLPEFLAVLQNLANRYIRSSLSFSMFRDLSLFSSRHSFFPKGFSYMNVTLTYSALRRKIEGEIVQCGKTVFIGKSSEIKLEYEFLSKNYPDIKFFMSDQTVQSYPIGMSFHNALRSSVVKSFKTLNEAGILTHIEKLELSKKNINRTAAIITESTNDFNPTNIATLRGAWPTVFILAGSLIIVTIPIFIIESRRRFGQLIRNTCGMLSFRNYRKSKRVVARTVIDIAIAVCEMGK
;
A
#
# COMPACT_ATOMS: atom_id res chain seq x y z
N MET A 1 -9.34 11.66 6.05
CA MET A 1 -10.07 12.18 7.23
C MET A 1 -11.42 11.49 7.22
N VAL A 2 -11.53 10.31 7.85
CA VAL A 2 -12.81 9.63 8.01
C VAL A 2 -13.41 10.19 9.29
N LEU A 3 -14.47 10.98 9.18
CA LEU A 3 -15.24 11.39 10.34
C LEU A 3 -15.82 10.11 10.95
N LYS A 4 -15.23 9.63 12.04
CA LYS A 4 -15.86 8.63 12.90
C LYS A 4 -17.02 9.34 13.59
N ASP A 5 -18.15 9.43 12.90
CA ASP A 5 -19.42 9.79 13.55
C ASP A 5 -19.82 8.61 14.43
N GLN A 6 -19.35 8.65 15.69
CA GLN A 6 -20.05 8.00 16.78
C GLN A 6 -21.39 8.73 16.94
N ASN A 7 -22.45 7.99 17.26
CA ASN A 7 -23.78 8.51 17.59
C ASN A 7 -23.71 9.53 18.75
N VAL A 8 -23.33 10.77 18.45
CA VAL A 8 -23.30 11.86 19.41
C VAL A 8 -24.68 12.48 19.42
N ASP A 9 -25.37 12.34 20.56
CA ASP A 9 -26.66 12.94 20.86
C ASP A 9 -26.64 14.45 20.54
N GLU A 10 -27.37 14.85 19.48
CA GLU A 10 -27.33 16.20 18.90
C GLU A 10 -27.75 17.29 19.90
N THR A 11 -28.48 16.90 20.94
CA THR A 11 -29.01 17.82 21.95
C THR A 11 -27.95 18.41 22.87
N LYS A 12 -26.75 17.82 22.98
CA LYS A 12 -25.68 18.27 23.88
C LYS A 12 -24.50 18.96 23.20
N ALA A 13 -24.58 19.22 21.89
CA ALA A 13 -23.49 19.82 21.14
C ALA A 13 -23.30 21.31 21.50
N SER A 14 -22.15 21.67 22.08
CA SER A 14 -21.81 23.05 22.47
C SER A 14 -21.76 23.99 21.25
N GLY A 15 -22.00 25.30 21.44
CA GLY A 15 -22.03 26.28 20.35
C GLY A 15 -20.76 26.31 19.47
N ALA A 16 -19.59 26.01 20.06
CA ALA A 16 -18.34 25.88 19.32
C ALA A 16 -18.37 24.74 18.27
N THR A 17 -18.95 23.60 18.63
CA THR A 17 -19.07 22.44 17.70
C THR A 17 -20.02 22.73 16.55
N LYS A 18 -21.05 23.57 16.73
CA LYS A 18 -21.97 23.96 15.64
C LYS A 18 -21.26 24.77 14.55
N ARG A 19 -20.39 25.72 14.93
CA ARG A 19 -19.66 26.55 13.97
C ARG A 19 -18.63 25.75 13.16
N GLU A 20 -17.96 24.79 13.81
CA GLU A 20 -17.02 23.90 13.14
C GLU A 20 -17.74 22.97 12.15
N ARG A 21 -18.87 22.37 12.55
CA ARG A 21 -19.72 21.58 11.65
C ARG A 21 -20.20 22.39 10.45
N ALA A 22 -20.63 23.63 10.65
CA ALA A 22 -21.06 24.51 9.55
C ALA A 22 -19.93 24.80 8.54
N LYS A 23 -18.69 25.00 9.00
CA LYS A 23 -17.52 25.19 8.12
C LYS A 23 -17.20 23.92 7.32
N VAL A 24 -17.22 22.76 7.98
CA VAL A 24 -17.00 21.46 7.33
C VAL A 24 -18.08 21.21 6.27
N LEU A 25 -19.35 21.45 6.63
CA LEU A 25 -20.49 21.34 5.74
C LEU A 25 -20.34 22.22 4.49
N MET A 26 -20.01 23.50 4.67
CA MET A 26 -19.82 24.44 3.57
C MET A 26 -18.67 24.01 2.64
N THR A 27 -17.56 23.54 3.21
CA THR A 27 -16.40 23.07 2.44
C THR A 27 -16.75 21.85 1.58
N TRP A 28 -17.42 20.85 2.15
CA TRP A 28 -17.83 19.65 1.41
C TRP A 28 -18.92 19.93 0.38
N THR A 29 -19.82 20.86 0.67
CA THR A 29 -20.85 21.29 -0.27
C THR A 29 -20.21 21.93 -1.50
N PHE A 30 -19.20 22.79 -1.29
CA PHE A 30 -18.44 23.39 -2.39
C PHE A 30 -17.69 22.36 -3.24
N GLU A 31 -16.96 21.43 -2.60
CA GLU A 31 -16.27 20.33 -3.31
C GLU A 31 -17.26 19.46 -4.10
N PHE A 32 -18.40 19.13 -3.51
CA PHE A 32 -19.47 18.38 -4.16
C PHE A 32 -20.00 19.08 -5.41
N PHE A 33 -20.33 20.36 -5.33
CA PHE A 33 -20.83 21.12 -6.49
C PHE A 33 -19.75 21.29 -7.56
N SER A 34 -18.50 21.52 -7.16
CA SER A 34 -17.35 21.60 -8.08
C SER A 34 -17.20 20.29 -8.87
N PHE A 35 -17.22 19.15 -8.18
CA PHE A 35 -17.19 17.84 -8.81
C PHE A 35 -18.41 17.57 -9.70
N SER A 36 -19.61 17.82 -9.18
CA SER A 36 -20.86 17.59 -9.92
C SER A 36 -20.90 18.39 -11.23
N PHE A 37 -20.40 19.64 -11.19
CA PHE A 37 -20.25 20.47 -12.38
C PHE A 37 -19.23 19.89 -13.36
N ALA A 38 -18.07 19.44 -12.88
CA ALA A 38 -17.04 18.81 -13.71
C ALA A 38 -17.56 17.53 -14.39
N ILE A 39 -18.26 16.66 -13.67
CA ILE A 39 -18.84 15.42 -14.21
C ILE A 39 -20.00 15.72 -15.18
N SER A 40 -20.84 16.70 -14.88
CA SER A 40 -21.91 17.13 -15.79
C SER A 40 -21.32 17.64 -17.11
N ARG A 41 -20.18 18.34 -17.06
CA ARG A 41 -19.48 18.81 -18.27
C ARG A 41 -18.91 17.66 -19.11
N ILE A 42 -18.39 16.61 -18.47
CA ILE A 42 -17.86 15.41 -19.15
C ILE A 42 -19.02 14.56 -19.72
N SER A 43 -20.12 14.44 -18.98
CA SER A 43 -21.27 13.60 -19.37
C SER A 43 -22.22 14.25 -20.37
N SER A 44 -22.21 15.58 -20.55
CA SER A 44 -23.16 16.30 -21.40
C SER A 44 -23.07 15.94 -22.90
N PRO A 45 -24.13 15.38 -23.52
CA PRO A 45 -24.15 14.95 -24.92
C PRO A 45 -23.83 16.05 -25.94
N PHE A 46 -24.10 17.31 -25.58
CA PHE A 46 -24.12 18.45 -26.51
C PHE A 46 -22.83 19.28 -26.56
N GLY A 47 -21.77 18.86 -25.86
CA GLY A 47 -20.47 19.54 -25.93
C GLY A 47 -19.72 19.22 -27.22
N THR A 48 -19.89 20.01 -28.28
CA THR A 48 -19.11 19.91 -29.53
C THR A 48 -17.61 20.13 -29.33
N LYS A 49 -17.21 20.68 -28.18
CA LYS A 49 -15.81 20.77 -27.75
C LYS A 49 -15.44 19.51 -26.98
N LYS A 50 -14.87 18.56 -27.73
CA LYS A 50 -13.93 17.55 -27.27
C LYS A 50 -13.12 18.06 -26.07
N VAL A 51 -13.51 17.67 -24.84
CA VAL A 51 -12.83 18.06 -23.60
C VAL A 51 -11.60 17.19 -23.43
N ASP A 52 -10.41 17.80 -23.49
CA ASP A 52 -9.17 17.08 -23.19
C ASP A 52 -9.00 16.97 -21.67
N LEU A 53 -9.00 15.75 -21.15
CA LEU A 53 -8.88 15.46 -19.72
C LEU A 53 -7.50 15.82 -19.16
N ASN A 54 -6.52 16.12 -20.02
CA ASN A 54 -5.20 16.63 -19.64
C ASN A 54 -5.24 17.92 -18.82
N MET A 55 -6.37 18.65 -18.81
CA MET A 55 -6.56 19.82 -17.95
C MET A 55 -6.85 19.50 -16.49
N ILE A 56 -7.18 18.24 -16.16
CA ILE A 56 -7.34 17.83 -14.77
C ILE A 56 -5.95 17.42 -14.27
N THR A 57 -5.18 18.40 -13.80
CA THR A 57 -3.94 18.15 -13.04
C THR A 57 -4.30 17.41 -11.75
N VAL A 58 -4.43 16.10 -11.84
CA VAL A 58 -4.63 15.24 -10.67
C VAL A 58 -3.31 15.23 -9.91
N ASP A 59 -3.37 15.65 -8.65
CA ASP A 59 -2.27 15.55 -7.73
C ASP A 59 -1.83 14.09 -7.58
N SER A 60 -0.57 13.80 -7.92
CA SER A 60 0.02 12.47 -7.74
C SER A 60 0.01 11.97 -6.30
N THR A 61 -0.22 12.86 -5.32
CA THR A 61 -0.33 12.51 -3.92
C THR A 61 -1.69 11.89 -3.55
N CYS A 62 -2.73 12.05 -4.38
CA CYS A 62 -4.09 11.59 -4.11
C CYS A 62 -4.37 10.18 -4.66
N TYR A 63 -5.43 9.56 -4.14
CA TYR A 63 -5.86 8.23 -4.61
C TYR A 63 -6.49 8.29 -5.99
N ARG A 64 -6.13 7.35 -6.87
CA ARG A 64 -6.83 7.04 -8.12
C ARG A 64 -7.91 6.00 -7.84
N LEU A 65 -9.15 6.33 -8.15
CA LEU A 65 -10.33 5.50 -7.95
C LEU A 65 -10.76 4.96 -9.33
N LEU A 66 -10.14 3.87 -9.76
CA LEU A 66 -10.36 3.28 -11.09
C LEU A 66 -11.54 2.31 -11.05
N SER A 67 -12.26 2.19 -12.16
CA SER A 67 -13.35 1.22 -12.31
C SER A 67 -13.41 0.68 -13.73
N ALA A 68 -14.15 -0.41 -13.92
CA ALA A 68 -14.43 -0.95 -15.24
C ALA A 68 -15.17 0.08 -16.10
N PHE A 69 -15.09 -0.10 -17.41
CA PHE A 69 -15.79 0.72 -18.39
C PHE A 69 -16.88 -0.15 -19.05
N ASP A 70 -18.04 0.42 -19.32
CA ASP A 70 -19.12 -0.33 -19.96
C ASP A 70 -18.83 -0.51 -21.47
N PRO A 71 -18.61 -1.74 -21.97
CA PRO A 71 -18.34 -1.98 -23.38
C PRO A 71 -19.56 -1.73 -24.28
N SER A 72 -20.77 -1.67 -23.73
CA SER A 72 -21.99 -1.43 -24.50
C SER A 72 -22.14 0.02 -24.94
N ASN A 73 -21.50 0.96 -24.23
CA ASN A 73 -21.64 2.38 -24.46
C ASN A 73 -20.54 2.90 -25.42
N ARG A 74 -20.80 2.79 -26.73
CA ARG A 74 -19.84 3.16 -27.78
C ARG A 74 -19.55 4.66 -27.84
N ASP A 75 -20.53 5.49 -27.50
CA ASP A 75 -20.42 6.93 -27.71
C ASP A 75 -19.70 7.62 -26.56
N ARG A 76 -19.80 7.08 -25.33
CA ARG A 76 -19.24 7.69 -24.12
C ARG A 76 -18.86 6.63 -23.10
N VAL A 77 -17.58 6.28 -23.08
CA VAL A 77 -17.04 5.34 -22.11
C VAL A 77 -16.81 6.09 -20.79
N LEU A 78 -17.85 6.17 -19.95
CA LEU A 78 -17.71 6.64 -18.57
C LEU A 78 -17.31 5.44 -17.68
N PRO A 79 -16.35 5.61 -16.75
CA PRO A 79 -16.07 4.57 -15.75
C PRO A 79 -17.35 4.25 -14.96
N GLU A 80 -17.62 2.97 -14.72
CA GLU A 80 -18.84 2.51 -14.05
C GLU A 80 -19.04 3.18 -12.69
N PHE A 81 -17.97 3.29 -11.90
CA PHE A 81 -18.05 3.92 -10.59
C PHE A 81 -18.38 5.41 -10.68
N LEU A 82 -17.91 6.08 -11.75
CA LEU A 82 -18.21 7.49 -11.96
C LEU A 82 -19.68 7.71 -12.34
N ALA A 83 -20.29 6.78 -13.08
CA ALA A 83 -21.73 6.78 -13.33
C ALA A 83 -22.54 6.61 -12.03
N VAL A 84 -22.08 5.73 -11.12
CA VAL A 84 -22.68 5.55 -9.80
C VAL A 84 -22.59 6.85 -8.98
N LEU A 85 -21.42 7.49 -8.94
CA LEU A 85 -21.25 8.78 -8.26
C LEU A 85 -22.16 9.86 -8.86
N GLN A 86 -22.30 9.92 -10.18
CA GLN A 86 -23.20 10.87 -10.83
C GLN A 86 -24.67 10.64 -10.41
N ASN A 87 -25.13 9.39 -10.40
CA ASN A 87 -26.49 9.05 -9.95
C ASN A 87 -26.70 9.39 -8.47
N LEU A 88 -25.70 9.14 -7.64
CA LEU A 88 -25.69 9.55 -6.24
C LEU A 88 -25.80 11.06 -6.09
N ALA A 89 -25.00 11.83 -6.83
CA ALA A 89 -25.04 13.29 -6.81
C ALA A 89 -26.41 13.82 -7.22
N ASN A 90 -26.99 13.27 -8.29
CA ASN A 90 -28.32 13.66 -8.76
C ASN A 90 -29.39 13.37 -7.70
N ARG A 91 -29.29 12.22 -7.02
CA ARG A 91 -30.20 11.88 -5.92
C ARG A 91 -30.03 12.85 -4.75
N TYR A 92 -28.79 13.18 -4.39
CA TYR A 92 -28.47 14.11 -3.32
C TYR A 92 -29.04 15.50 -3.58
N ILE A 93 -28.88 16.03 -4.80
CA ILE A 93 -29.43 17.34 -5.21
C ILE A 93 -30.96 17.36 -5.09
N ARG A 94 -31.64 16.23 -5.33
CA ARG A 94 -33.10 16.13 -5.25
C ARG A 94 -33.63 15.87 -3.84
N SER A 95 -32.83 15.28 -2.96
CA SER A 95 -33.21 14.97 -1.58
C SER A 95 -32.81 16.10 -0.63
N SER A 96 -33.57 16.30 0.46
CA SER A 96 -33.11 17.18 1.54
C SER A 96 -31.81 16.65 2.15
N LEU A 97 -30.85 17.55 2.36
CA LEU A 97 -29.48 17.26 2.80
C LEU A 97 -29.47 16.51 4.15
N SER A 98 -29.27 15.19 4.14
CA SER A 98 -29.06 14.41 5.37
C SER A 98 -27.57 14.33 5.69
N PHE A 99 -27.21 14.59 6.96
CA PHE A 99 -25.81 14.58 7.41
C PHE A 99 -25.12 13.21 7.23
N SER A 100 -25.89 12.12 7.29
CA SER A 100 -25.38 10.76 7.06
C SER A 100 -24.86 10.53 5.64
N MET A 101 -25.29 11.34 4.67
CA MET A 101 -24.85 11.27 3.28
C MET A 101 -23.46 11.91 3.07
N PHE A 102 -22.93 12.64 4.06
CA PHE A 102 -21.64 13.34 3.95
C PHE A 102 -20.44 12.39 4.03
N ARG A 103 -20.62 11.18 4.56
CA ARG A 103 -19.55 10.18 4.62
C ARG A 103 -18.99 9.87 3.23
N ASP A 104 -19.87 9.79 2.25
CA ASP A 104 -19.54 9.41 0.88
C ASP A 104 -19.03 10.61 0.06
N LEU A 105 -19.18 11.86 0.55
CA LEU A 105 -18.69 13.07 -0.12
C LEU A 105 -17.18 13.10 -0.31
N SER A 106 -16.44 12.36 0.52
CA SER A 106 -15.00 12.17 0.33
C SER A 106 -14.67 11.57 -1.05
N LEU A 107 -15.57 10.74 -1.60
CA LEU A 107 -15.42 10.14 -2.93
C LEU A 107 -15.70 11.13 -4.07
N PHE A 108 -16.36 12.25 -3.77
CA PHE A 108 -16.66 13.32 -4.72
C PHE A 108 -15.55 14.38 -4.77
N SER A 109 -14.39 14.14 -4.14
CA SER A 109 -13.30 15.11 -4.23
C SER A 109 -12.75 15.16 -5.66
N SER A 110 -12.64 16.38 -6.19
CA SER A 110 -11.99 16.68 -7.47
C SER A 110 -10.51 16.27 -7.53
N ARG A 111 -9.92 15.98 -6.37
CA ARG A 111 -8.52 15.52 -6.24
C ARG A 111 -8.33 14.06 -6.62
N HIS A 112 -9.40 13.27 -6.67
CA HIS A 112 -9.34 11.87 -7.09
C HIS A 112 -9.31 11.76 -8.62
N SER A 113 -8.47 10.88 -9.17
CA SER A 113 -8.56 10.50 -10.58
C SER A 113 -9.50 9.33 -10.75
N PHE A 114 -10.43 9.43 -11.70
CA PHE A 114 -11.32 8.33 -12.09
C PHE A 114 -10.89 7.64 -13.39
N PHE A 115 -9.80 8.14 -14.00
CA PHE A 115 -9.28 7.68 -15.27
C PHE A 115 -7.83 7.21 -15.12
N PRO A 116 -7.40 6.23 -15.93
CA PRO A 116 -6.00 5.87 -16.00
C PRO A 116 -5.16 7.00 -16.62
N LYS A 117 -3.88 7.05 -16.28
CA LYS A 117 -2.85 7.94 -16.85
C LYS A 117 -2.84 7.86 -18.37
N GLY A 118 -2.81 9.03 -19.00
CA GLY A 118 -2.83 9.13 -20.47
C GLY A 118 -4.12 8.62 -21.10
N PHE A 119 -5.23 8.57 -20.36
CA PHE A 119 -6.55 8.41 -20.94
C PHE A 119 -6.99 9.73 -21.57
N SER A 120 -7.50 9.66 -22.80
CA SER A 120 -8.11 10.80 -23.49
C SER A 120 -9.27 10.30 -24.35
N TYR A 121 -10.39 11.01 -24.28
CA TYR A 121 -11.56 10.78 -25.14
C TYR A 121 -11.27 11.04 -26.62
N MET A 122 -10.16 11.71 -26.94
CA MET A 122 -9.76 11.99 -28.33
C MET A 122 -9.11 10.80 -29.01
N ASN A 123 -8.74 9.78 -28.24
CA ASN A 123 -8.05 8.64 -28.78
C ASN A 123 -9.03 7.68 -29.46
N VAL A 124 -9.16 7.82 -30.78
CA VAL A 124 -10.07 7.03 -31.63
C VAL A 124 -9.74 5.53 -31.58
N THR A 125 -8.50 5.16 -31.25
CA THR A 125 -8.04 3.76 -31.21
C THR A 125 -8.22 3.09 -29.85
N LEU A 126 -8.91 3.75 -28.90
CA LEU A 126 -9.09 3.23 -27.56
C LEU A 126 -10.12 2.09 -27.54
N THR A 127 -9.63 0.85 -27.57
CA THR A 127 -10.46 -0.34 -27.37
C THR A 127 -10.69 -0.62 -25.88
N TYR A 128 -11.80 -1.30 -25.56
CA TYR A 128 -12.08 -1.74 -24.19
C TYR A 128 -10.94 -2.59 -23.60
N SER A 129 -10.34 -3.48 -24.40
CA SER A 129 -9.21 -4.31 -23.98
C SER A 129 -7.96 -3.48 -23.67
N ALA A 130 -7.64 -2.47 -24.46
CA ALA A 130 -6.54 -1.56 -24.19
C ALA A 130 -6.74 -0.76 -22.90
N LEU A 131 -7.97 -0.29 -22.67
CA LEU A 131 -8.33 0.47 -21.48
C LEU A 131 -8.27 -0.39 -20.20
N ARG A 132 -8.80 -1.61 -20.28
CA ARG A 132 -8.69 -2.60 -19.20
C ARG A 132 -7.23 -2.92 -18.87
N ARG A 133 -6.37 -3.08 -19.88
CA ARG A 133 -4.92 -3.27 -19.67
C ARG A 133 -4.25 -2.06 -19.01
N LYS A 134 -4.64 -0.83 -19.36
CA LYS A 134 -4.13 0.37 -18.69
C LYS A 134 -4.52 0.42 -17.20
N ILE A 135 -5.78 0.13 -16.89
CA ILE A 135 -6.27 0.04 -15.50
C ILE A 135 -5.49 -1.02 -14.72
N GLU A 136 -5.37 -2.22 -15.30
CA GLU A 136 -4.61 -3.32 -14.70
C GLU A 136 -3.16 -2.92 -14.44
N GLY A 137 -2.49 -2.29 -15.41
CA GLY A 137 -1.12 -1.82 -15.25
C GLY A 137 -0.96 -0.84 -14.09
N GLU A 138 -1.92 0.06 -13.87
CA GLU A 138 -1.89 0.99 -12.74
C GLU A 138 -2.20 0.36 -11.38
N ILE A 139 -3.01 -0.70 -11.35
CA ILE A 139 -3.26 -1.48 -10.13
C ILE A 139 -1.99 -2.25 -9.77
N VAL A 140 -1.32 -2.85 -10.76
CA VAL A 140 -0.10 -3.65 -10.61
C VAL A 140 1.13 -2.80 -10.27
N GLN A 141 1.26 -1.58 -10.84
CA GLN A 141 2.41 -0.71 -10.60
C GLN A 141 2.61 -0.33 -9.11
N CYS A 142 1.65 -0.65 -8.23
CA CYS A 142 1.67 -0.37 -6.81
C CYS A 142 1.75 1.14 -6.52
N GLY A 143 0.62 1.71 -6.12
CA GLY A 143 0.51 3.12 -5.80
C GLY A 143 -0.73 3.38 -4.96
N LYS A 144 -1.10 4.64 -4.84
CA LYS A 144 -2.38 5.05 -4.27
C LYS A 144 -3.51 4.80 -5.29
N THR A 145 -3.65 3.56 -5.76
CA THR A 145 -4.66 3.14 -6.75
C THR A 145 -5.62 2.17 -6.09
N VAL A 146 -6.91 2.42 -6.25
CA VAL A 146 -7.98 1.56 -5.76
C VAL A 146 -8.86 1.20 -6.95
N PHE A 147 -9.12 -0.10 -7.12
CA PHE A 147 -10.10 -0.58 -8.08
C PHE A 147 -11.46 -0.69 -7.38
N ILE A 148 -12.47 -0.05 -7.96
CA ILE A 148 -13.84 -0.01 -7.45
C ILE A 148 -14.76 -0.57 -8.52
N GLY A 149 -15.66 -1.45 -8.13
CA GLY A 149 -16.60 -2.11 -9.02
C GLY A 149 -17.67 -2.86 -8.25
N LYS A 150 -18.45 -3.68 -8.95
CA LYS A 150 -19.44 -4.56 -8.32
C LYS A 150 -18.73 -5.61 -7.48
N SER A 151 -19.31 -6.00 -6.34
CA SER A 151 -18.71 -6.97 -5.42
C SER A 151 -18.38 -8.31 -6.08
N SER A 152 -19.26 -8.79 -6.96
CA SER A 152 -19.07 -10.02 -7.74
C SER A 152 -17.90 -9.93 -8.72
N GLU A 153 -17.68 -8.76 -9.31
CA GLU A 153 -16.60 -8.51 -10.27
C GLU A 153 -15.26 -8.26 -9.57
N ILE A 154 -15.26 -7.52 -8.44
CA ILE A 154 -14.05 -7.28 -7.63
C ILE A 154 -13.43 -8.60 -7.20
N LYS A 155 -14.23 -9.58 -6.77
CA LYS A 155 -13.72 -10.88 -6.34
C LYS A 155 -12.99 -11.60 -7.47
N LEU A 156 -13.57 -11.61 -8.68
CA LEU A 156 -12.94 -12.22 -9.85
C LEU A 156 -11.69 -11.48 -10.31
N GLU A 157 -11.71 -10.16 -10.23
CA GLU A 157 -10.56 -9.32 -10.56
C GLU A 157 -9.42 -9.57 -9.55
N TYR A 158 -9.74 -9.68 -8.26
CA TYR A 158 -8.79 -10.02 -7.20
C TYR A 158 -8.16 -11.41 -7.41
N GLU A 159 -8.96 -12.43 -7.71
CA GLU A 159 -8.47 -13.78 -8.00
C GLU A 159 -7.57 -13.78 -9.25
N PHE A 160 -7.97 -13.07 -10.31
CA PHE A 160 -7.17 -12.92 -11.52
C PHE A 160 -5.83 -12.23 -11.23
N LEU A 161 -5.85 -11.09 -10.54
CA LEU A 161 -4.64 -10.33 -10.23
C LEU A 161 -3.68 -11.11 -9.32
N SER A 162 -4.21 -11.73 -8.27
CA SER A 162 -3.41 -12.51 -7.32
C SER A 162 -2.76 -13.73 -7.98
N LYS A 163 -3.44 -14.33 -8.97
CA LYS A 163 -2.90 -15.46 -9.73
C LYS A 163 -1.81 -15.03 -10.72
N ASN A 164 -2.00 -13.92 -11.42
CA ASN A 164 -1.07 -13.48 -12.48
C ASN A 164 0.12 -12.68 -11.94
N TYR A 165 0.01 -12.08 -10.76
CA TYR A 165 1.04 -11.24 -10.15
C TYR A 165 1.35 -11.72 -8.72
N PRO A 166 1.95 -12.91 -8.55
CA PRO A 166 2.15 -13.54 -7.23
C PRO A 166 3.06 -12.73 -6.30
N ASP A 167 3.96 -11.93 -6.85
CA ASP A 167 4.89 -11.08 -6.08
C ASP A 167 4.22 -9.82 -5.49
N ILE A 168 2.97 -9.54 -5.89
CA ILE A 168 2.23 -8.35 -5.46
C ILE A 168 1.11 -8.76 -4.52
N LYS A 169 1.13 -8.19 -3.31
CA LYS A 169 0.07 -8.40 -2.32
C LYS A 169 -1.09 -7.43 -2.56
N PHE A 170 -2.15 -7.94 -3.18
CA PHE A 170 -3.42 -7.20 -3.30
C PHE A 170 -4.22 -7.26 -2.00
N PHE A 171 -5.00 -6.21 -1.75
CA PHE A 171 -5.92 -6.13 -0.62
C PHE A 171 -7.32 -5.85 -1.15
N MET A 172 -8.31 -6.60 -0.64
CA MET A 172 -9.72 -6.38 -0.91
C MET A 172 -10.37 -5.81 0.36
N SER A 173 -11.06 -4.68 0.24
CA SER A 173 -11.81 -4.11 1.36
C SER A 173 -13.11 -4.87 1.59
N ASP A 174 -13.51 -5.01 2.85
CA ASP A 174 -14.80 -5.50 3.31
C ASP A 174 -15.90 -4.42 3.28
N GLN A 175 -15.50 -3.15 3.13
CA GLN A 175 -16.42 -2.01 3.12
C GLN A 175 -17.10 -1.88 1.77
N THR A 176 -18.43 -1.84 1.78
CA THR A 176 -19.21 -1.48 0.61
C THR A 176 -19.36 0.04 0.57
N VAL A 177 -18.94 0.65 -0.53
CA VAL A 177 -19.20 2.08 -0.78
C VAL A 177 -20.71 2.31 -0.86
N GLN A 178 -21.38 1.44 -1.60
CA GLN A 178 -22.81 1.52 -1.77
C GLN A 178 -23.43 0.17 -2.03
N SER A 179 -24.62 -0.03 -1.47
CA SER A 179 -25.46 -1.19 -1.73
C SER A 179 -26.67 -0.75 -2.55
N TYR A 180 -26.86 -1.37 -3.70
CA TYR A 180 -28.05 -1.21 -4.51
C TYR A 180 -28.64 -2.57 -4.81
N PRO A 181 -29.97 -2.73 -4.72
CA PRO A 181 -30.61 -3.93 -5.22
C PRO A 181 -30.45 -3.96 -6.75
N ILE A 182 -29.89 -5.07 -7.25
CA ILE A 182 -29.90 -5.39 -8.68
C ILE A 182 -31.07 -6.33 -8.90
N GLY A 183 -31.89 -6.05 -9.91
CA GLY A 183 -33.05 -6.88 -10.20
C GLY A 183 -33.77 -6.44 -11.46
N MET A 184 -34.81 -7.20 -11.81
CA MET A 184 -35.71 -6.88 -12.90
C MET A 184 -36.97 -6.23 -12.36
N SER A 185 -37.37 -5.09 -12.93
CA SER A 185 -38.66 -4.47 -12.64
C SER A 185 -39.70 -4.91 -13.65
N PHE A 186 -40.83 -5.43 -13.19
CA PHE A 186 -41.95 -5.82 -14.05
C PHE A 186 -43.10 -4.85 -13.89
N HIS A 187 -43.59 -4.31 -15.00
CA HIS A 187 -44.86 -3.57 -15.01
C HIS A 187 -46.02 -4.57 -14.95
N ASN A 188 -47.06 -4.26 -14.17
CA ASN A 188 -48.26 -5.11 -14.00
C ASN A 188 -47.96 -6.54 -13.48
N ALA A 189 -47.08 -6.65 -12.49
CA ALA A 189 -46.55 -7.93 -12.01
C ALA A 189 -47.61 -8.93 -11.48
N LEU A 190 -48.72 -8.44 -10.93
CA LEU A 190 -49.68 -9.24 -10.15
C LEU A 190 -50.35 -10.40 -10.92
N ARG A 191 -50.51 -10.29 -12.24
CA ARG A 191 -51.16 -11.32 -13.08
C ARG A 191 -50.27 -11.85 -14.21
N SER A 192 -49.02 -11.39 -14.29
CA SER A 192 -48.14 -11.81 -15.36
C SER A 192 -47.62 -13.23 -15.12
N SER A 193 -47.85 -14.12 -16.08
CA SER A 193 -47.24 -15.47 -16.08
C SER A 193 -45.71 -15.38 -16.06
N VAL A 194 -45.14 -14.37 -16.72
CA VAL A 194 -43.69 -14.12 -16.78
C VAL A 194 -43.09 -13.92 -15.39
N VAL A 195 -43.76 -13.16 -14.52
CA VAL A 195 -43.27 -12.93 -13.15
C VAL A 195 -43.28 -14.20 -12.32
N LYS A 196 -44.31 -15.05 -12.48
CA LYS A 196 -44.38 -16.36 -11.81
C LYS A 196 -43.24 -17.27 -12.27
N SER A 197 -43.03 -17.39 -13.58
CA SER A 197 -41.91 -18.18 -14.13
C SER A 197 -40.57 -17.65 -13.69
N PHE A 198 -40.35 -16.32 -13.73
CA PHE A 198 -39.11 -15.69 -13.28
C PHE A 198 -38.85 -15.98 -11.79
N LYS A 199 -39.88 -15.87 -10.95
CA LYS A 199 -39.79 -16.23 -9.53
C LYS A 199 -39.36 -17.69 -9.36
N THR A 200 -39.99 -18.63 -10.06
CA THR A 200 -39.63 -20.05 -10.02
C THR A 200 -38.19 -20.29 -10.46
N LEU A 201 -37.72 -19.63 -11.53
CA LEU A 201 -36.33 -19.74 -12.01
C LEU A 201 -35.32 -19.20 -10.98
N ASN A 202 -35.67 -18.09 -10.31
CA ASN A 202 -34.83 -17.49 -9.29
C ASN A 202 -34.77 -18.35 -8.02
N GLU A 203 -35.92 -18.87 -7.56
CA GLU A 203 -36.00 -19.78 -6.40
C GLU A 203 -35.28 -21.11 -6.65
N ALA A 204 -35.31 -21.61 -7.89
CA ALA A 204 -34.52 -22.77 -8.32
C ALA A 204 -33.00 -22.49 -8.41
N GLY A 205 -32.55 -21.24 -8.23
CA GLY A 205 -31.15 -20.85 -8.31
C GLY A 205 -30.55 -20.83 -9.73
N ILE A 206 -31.38 -20.97 -10.76
CA ILE A 206 -30.93 -21.02 -12.16
C ILE A 206 -30.31 -19.68 -12.56
N LEU A 207 -30.91 -18.56 -12.16
CA LEU A 207 -30.41 -17.23 -12.49
C LEU A 207 -29.02 -16.98 -11.87
N THR A 208 -28.84 -17.33 -10.59
CA THR A 208 -27.56 -17.23 -9.89
C THR A 208 -26.49 -18.12 -10.53
N HIS A 209 -26.87 -19.30 -11.02
CA HIS A 209 -25.96 -20.20 -11.73
C HIS A 209 -25.48 -19.59 -13.05
N ILE A 210 -26.40 -19.03 -13.84
CA ILE A 210 -26.09 -18.35 -15.10
C ILE A 210 -25.16 -17.16 -14.84
N GLU A 211 -25.46 -16.31 -13.85
CA GLU A 211 -24.63 -15.16 -13.49
C GLU A 211 -23.21 -15.61 -13.14
N LYS A 212 -23.05 -16.66 -12.33
CA LYS A 212 -21.74 -17.21 -11.98
C LYS A 212 -20.98 -17.74 -13.20
N LEU A 213 -21.67 -18.37 -14.16
CA LEU A 213 -21.08 -18.84 -15.42
C LEU A 213 -20.65 -17.70 -16.34
N GLU A 214 -21.44 -16.62 -16.43
CA GLU A 214 -21.07 -15.45 -17.22
C GLU A 214 -19.87 -14.72 -16.62
N LEU A 215 -19.89 -14.57 -15.29
CA LEU A 215 -18.81 -13.98 -14.53
C LEU A 215 -17.51 -14.79 -14.66
N SER A 216 -17.56 -16.12 -14.55
CA SER A 216 -16.37 -16.96 -14.70
C SER A 216 -15.74 -16.85 -16.10
N LYS A 217 -16.55 -16.64 -17.14
CA LYS A 217 -16.06 -16.45 -18.52
C LYS A 217 -15.34 -15.12 -18.75
N LYS A 218 -15.60 -14.07 -17.97
CA LYS A 218 -15.01 -12.72 -18.17
C LYS A 218 -13.47 -12.70 -18.14
N ASN A 219 -12.83 -13.65 -17.45
CA ASN A 219 -11.38 -13.68 -17.24
C ASN A 219 -10.64 -14.86 -17.91
N ILE A 220 -11.35 -15.80 -18.56
CA ILE A 220 -10.71 -17.00 -19.13
C ILE A 220 -9.73 -16.66 -20.25
N ASN A 221 -10.10 -15.74 -21.15
CA ASN A 221 -9.29 -15.36 -22.30
C ASN A 221 -8.46 -14.10 -22.05
N ARG A 222 -8.36 -13.64 -20.80
CA ARG A 222 -7.64 -12.43 -20.46
C ARG A 222 -6.16 -12.74 -20.24
N THR A 223 -5.31 -12.07 -21.02
CA THR A 223 -3.86 -12.03 -20.79
C THR A 223 -3.52 -10.93 -19.78
N ALA A 224 -2.57 -11.19 -18.89
CA ALA A 224 -1.98 -10.17 -18.02
C ALA A 224 -1.52 -8.94 -18.83
N ALA A 225 -1.78 -7.75 -18.31
CA ALA A 225 -1.41 -6.50 -18.96
C ALA A 225 0.09 -6.22 -18.90
N ILE A 226 0.72 -6.60 -17.80
CA ILE A 226 2.16 -6.50 -17.61
C ILE A 226 2.68 -7.93 -17.60
N ILE A 227 3.53 -8.25 -18.56
CA ILE A 227 4.35 -9.45 -18.45
C ILE A 227 5.40 -9.09 -17.41
N THR A 228 5.14 -9.41 -16.14
CA THR A 228 6.23 -9.52 -15.17
C THR A 228 7.14 -10.58 -15.76
N GLU A 229 8.26 -10.14 -16.33
CA GLU A 229 9.35 -11.03 -16.69
C GLU A 229 9.61 -11.85 -15.44
N SER A 230 9.16 -13.11 -15.47
CA SER A 230 9.29 -14.02 -14.35
C SER A 230 10.75 -13.97 -13.98
N THR A 231 10.97 -13.65 -12.73
CA THR A 231 12.19 -13.23 -12.06
C THR A 231 13.30 -14.29 -12.06
N ASN A 232 13.58 -14.91 -13.21
CA ASN A 232 14.77 -15.74 -13.40
C ASN A 232 16.05 -14.89 -13.42
N ASP A 233 15.93 -13.57 -13.65
CA ASP A 233 17.04 -12.60 -13.60
C ASP A 233 16.84 -11.48 -12.57
N PHE A 234 15.99 -11.66 -11.56
CA PHE A 234 16.06 -10.79 -10.39
C PHE A 234 17.30 -11.14 -9.58
N ASN A 235 18.43 -10.58 -9.99
CA ASN A 235 19.37 -10.03 -9.02
C ASN A 235 18.57 -9.03 -8.18
N PRO A 236 18.27 -9.30 -6.90
CA PRO A 236 17.51 -8.39 -6.07
C PRO A 236 18.36 -7.15 -5.79
N THR A 237 18.41 -6.19 -6.71
CA THR A 237 19.09 -4.90 -6.54
C THR A 237 18.42 -4.03 -5.48
N ASN A 238 17.23 -4.42 -5.01
CA ASN A 238 16.63 -3.96 -3.76
C ASN A 238 16.67 -5.07 -2.69
N ILE A 239 17.88 -5.35 -2.20
CA ILE A 239 18.17 -6.10 -0.96
C ILE A 239 17.40 -5.52 0.25
N ALA A 240 16.89 -4.28 0.14
CA ALA A 240 16.08 -3.60 1.15
C ALA A 240 14.68 -4.21 1.37
N THR A 241 14.20 -5.11 0.50
CA THR A 241 12.83 -5.66 0.60
C THR A 241 12.70 -7.02 1.31
N LEU A 242 13.77 -7.54 1.93
CA LEU A 242 13.59 -8.45 3.07
C LEU A 242 13.07 -7.63 4.28
N ARG A 243 11.78 -7.29 4.19
CA ARG A 243 10.96 -6.47 5.10
C ARG A 243 11.09 -6.87 6.57
N GLY A 244 12.06 -6.30 7.26
CA GLY A 244 12.12 -6.22 8.72
C GLY A 244 12.89 -7.34 9.42
N ALA A 245 12.99 -8.54 8.85
CA ALA A 245 13.70 -9.65 9.49
C ALA A 245 15.23 -9.49 9.51
N TRP A 246 15.84 -8.84 8.52
CA TRP A 246 17.29 -8.61 8.51
C TRP A 246 17.73 -7.49 9.45
N PRO A 247 17.04 -6.32 9.50
CA PRO A 247 17.29 -5.34 10.55
C PRO A 247 17.18 -5.93 11.95
N THR A 248 16.19 -6.81 12.21
CA THR A 248 16.08 -7.45 13.52
C THR A 248 17.24 -8.42 13.79
N VAL A 249 17.70 -9.18 12.80
CA VAL A 249 18.91 -10.01 12.93
C VAL A 249 20.15 -9.17 13.20
N PHE A 250 20.34 -8.03 12.52
CA PHE A 250 21.47 -7.13 12.79
C PHE A 250 21.36 -6.45 14.16
N ILE A 251 20.16 -6.08 14.60
CA ILE A 251 19.93 -5.52 15.95
C ILE A 251 20.21 -6.58 17.03
N LEU A 252 19.79 -7.84 16.81
CA LEU A 252 20.06 -8.94 17.73
C LEU A 252 21.55 -9.32 17.76
N ALA A 253 22.19 -9.45 16.59
CA ALA A 253 23.62 -9.72 16.50
C ALA A 253 24.45 -8.57 17.10
N GLY A 254 24.10 -7.32 16.79
CA GLY A 254 24.75 -6.13 17.33
C GLY A 254 24.62 -6.05 18.85
N SER A 255 23.42 -6.31 19.40
CA SER A 255 23.21 -6.32 20.85
C SER A 255 23.97 -7.46 21.55
N LEU A 256 24.05 -8.66 20.95
CA LEU A 256 24.89 -9.75 21.45
C LEU A 256 26.38 -9.38 21.46
N ILE A 257 26.88 -8.73 20.41
CA ILE A 257 28.28 -8.28 20.34
C ILE A 257 28.56 -7.23 21.42
N ILE A 258 27.66 -6.26 21.61
CA ILE A 258 27.80 -5.23 22.64
C ILE A 258 27.82 -5.83 24.05
N VAL A 259 27.05 -6.88 24.32
CA VAL A 259 27.03 -7.55 25.64
C VAL A 259 28.25 -8.44 25.85
N THR A 260 28.73 -9.12 24.81
CA THR A 260 29.87 -10.06 24.92
C THR A 260 31.22 -9.36 25.06
N ILE A 261 31.42 -8.18 24.46
CA ILE A 261 32.69 -7.44 24.55
C ILE A 261 33.06 -7.08 26.01
N PRO A 262 32.19 -6.48 26.85
CA PRO A 262 32.48 -6.19 28.25
C PRO A 262 32.79 -7.44 29.08
N ILE A 263 32.03 -8.52 28.88
CA ILE A 263 32.24 -9.80 29.57
C ILE A 263 33.63 -10.34 29.21
N PHE A 264 33.97 -10.31 27.92
CA PHE A 264 35.28 -10.73 27.44
C PHE A 264 36.41 -9.84 28.00
N ILE A 265 36.22 -8.52 28.12
CA ILE A 265 37.20 -7.61 28.73
C ILE A 265 37.39 -7.94 30.22
N ILE A 266 36.32 -8.19 30.97
CA ILE A 266 36.39 -8.51 32.41
C ILE A 266 37.10 -9.85 32.63
N GLU A 267 36.74 -10.89 31.87
CA GLU A 267 37.36 -12.21 31.99
C GLU A 267 38.81 -12.19 31.49
N SER A 268 39.07 -11.51 30.39
CA SER A 268 40.41 -11.35 29.85
C SER A 268 41.30 -10.53 30.76
N ARG A 269 40.81 -9.49 31.46
CA ARG A 269 41.61 -8.76 32.47
C ARG A 269 42.13 -9.69 33.57
N ARG A 270 41.37 -10.71 33.95
CA ARG A 270 41.80 -11.70 34.96
C ARG A 270 42.94 -12.58 34.43
N ARG A 271 42.86 -13.02 33.17
CA ARG A 271 43.91 -13.82 32.52
C ARG A 271 45.13 -12.99 32.13
N PHE A 272 44.94 -11.82 31.51
CA PHE A 272 46.02 -10.89 31.16
C PHE A 272 46.74 -10.38 32.41
N GLY A 273 46.03 -10.10 33.50
CA GLY A 273 46.66 -9.75 34.78
C GLY A 273 47.60 -10.86 35.29
N GLN A 274 47.20 -12.13 35.18
CA GLN A 274 48.06 -13.26 35.53
C GLN A 274 49.24 -13.43 34.56
N LEU A 275 49.01 -13.25 33.25
CA LEU A 275 50.05 -13.35 32.23
C LEU A 275 51.11 -12.25 32.36
N ILE A 276 50.67 -11.01 32.60
CA ILE A 276 51.55 -9.86 32.87
C ILE A 276 52.31 -10.07 34.18
N ARG A 277 51.66 -10.58 35.24
CA ARG A 277 52.34 -10.88 36.50
C ARG A 277 53.41 -11.96 36.33
N ASN A 278 53.13 -13.02 35.55
CA ASN A 278 54.10 -14.07 35.26
C ASN A 278 55.26 -13.57 34.39
N THR A 279 54.99 -12.75 33.36
CA THR A 279 56.05 -12.21 32.48
C THR A 279 56.89 -11.13 33.15
N CYS A 280 56.29 -10.21 33.91
CA CYS A 280 57.05 -9.24 34.73
C CYS A 280 57.86 -9.93 35.83
N GLY A 281 57.32 -10.97 36.47
CA GLY A 281 58.07 -11.80 37.41
C GLY A 281 59.31 -12.44 36.77
N MET A 282 59.17 -12.96 35.54
CA MET A 282 60.27 -13.56 34.80
C MET A 282 61.33 -12.54 34.35
N LEU A 283 60.91 -11.35 33.93
CA LEU A 283 61.81 -10.25 33.56
C LEU A 283 62.58 -9.70 34.75
N SER A 284 61.94 -9.54 35.91
CA SER A 284 62.59 -9.13 37.14
C SER A 284 63.65 -10.15 37.58
N PHE A 285 63.34 -11.45 37.51
CA PHE A 285 64.32 -12.52 37.77
C PHE A 285 65.49 -12.53 36.78
N ARG A 286 65.24 -12.23 35.51
CA ARG A 286 66.28 -12.17 34.48
C ARG A 286 67.25 -11.00 34.72
N ASN A 287 66.74 -9.85 35.15
CA ASN A 287 67.57 -8.70 35.50
C ASN A 287 68.35 -8.93 36.81
N TYR A 288 67.75 -9.59 37.80
CA TYR A 288 68.46 -9.98 39.02
C TYR A 288 69.62 -10.97 38.74
N ARG A 289 69.42 -11.95 37.85
CA ARG A 289 70.49 -12.88 37.42
C ARG A 289 71.60 -12.19 36.63
N LYS A 290 71.27 -11.19 35.80
CA LYS A 290 72.28 -10.39 35.07
C LYS A 290 73.13 -9.55 36.02
N SER A 291 72.50 -8.91 37.02
CA SER A 291 73.22 -8.15 38.05
C SER A 291 74.25 -9.00 38.81
N LYS A 292 73.87 -10.21 39.26
CA LYS A 292 74.82 -11.11 39.95
C LYS A 292 76.01 -11.55 39.08
N ARG A 293 75.84 -11.70 37.76
CA ARG A 293 76.97 -12.03 36.86
C ARG A 293 77.93 -10.86 36.64
N VAL A 294 77.42 -9.63 36.63
CA VAL A 294 78.27 -8.44 36.49
C VAL A 294 79.12 -8.25 37.74
N VAL A 295 78.52 -8.38 38.94
CA VAL A 295 79.25 -8.29 40.21
C VAL A 295 80.32 -9.39 40.34
N ALA A 296 80.02 -10.61 39.90
CA ALA A 296 81.01 -11.69 39.93
C ALA A 296 82.21 -11.43 38.99
N ARG A 297 81.98 -10.81 37.82
CA ARG A 297 83.07 -10.44 36.90
C ARG A 297 83.94 -9.34 37.47
N THR A 298 83.36 -8.27 38.04
CA THR A 298 84.16 -7.21 38.67
C THR A 298 84.99 -7.72 39.85
N VAL A 299 84.48 -8.66 40.64
CA VAL A 299 85.28 -9.27 41.73
C VAL A 299 86.46 -10.08 41.18
N ILE A 300 86.28 -10.80 40.08
CA ILE A 300 87.36 -11.55 39.43
C ILE A 300 88.40 -10.59 38.82
N ASP A 301 87.96 -9.55 38.11
CA ASP A 301 88.85 -8.58 37.48
C ASP A 301 89.69 -7.82 38.52
N ILE A 302 89.09 -7.47 39.67
CA ILE A 302 89.81 -6.87 40.81
C ILE A 302 90.83 -7.86 41.39
N ALA A 303 90.47 -9.14 41.56
CA ALA A 303 91.40 -10.13 42.09
C ALA A 303 92.61 -10.36 41.17
N ILE A 304 92.40 -10.37 39.85
CA ILE A 304 93.48 -10.49 38.87
C ILE A 304 94.40 -9.27 38.93
N ALA A 305 93.85 -8.05 38.99
CA ALA A 305 94.64 -6.82 39.08
C ALA A 305 95.49 -6.75 40.36
N VAL A 306 94.98 -7.25 41.50
CA VAL A 306 95.74 -7.30 42.76
C VAL A 306 96.89 -8.31 42.70
N CYS A 307 96.73 -9.43 41.98
CA CYS A 307 97.81 -10.41 41.81
C CYS A 307 98.95 -9.92 40.88
N GLU A 308 98.66 -9.04 39.91
CA GLU A 308 99.70 -8.50 39.03
C GLU A 308 100.57 -7.42 39.69
N MET A 309 100.05 -6.68 40.67
CA MET A 309 100.86 -5.68 41.41
C MET A 309 101.80 -6.27 42.47
N GLY A 310 101.75 -7.59 42.69
CA GLY A 310 102.57 -8.29 43.68
C GLY A 310 103.80 -9.03 43.13
N LYS A 311 104.14 -8.84 41.85
CA LYS A 311 105.37 -9.36 41.21
C LYS A 311 106.32 -8.21 40.89
#